data_AF-A0A8S2WBC4-F1
#
_entry.id   AF-A0A8S2WBC4-F1
#
_cell.length_a   1.000
_cell.length_b   1.000
_cell.length_c   1.000
_cell.angle_alpha   90.00
_cell.angle_beta   90.00
_cell.angle_gamma   90.00
#
_symmetry.space_group_name_H-M   'P 1'
#
loop_
_entity.id
_entity.type
_entity.pdbx_description
1 polymer ?
#
loop_
_entity_poly.entity_id
_entity_poly.type
_entity_poly.pdbx_seq_one_letter_code
_entity_poly.pdbx_strand_id
1 'polypeptide(L)'
;MDTKRIVSASEDKTVKIWDIDSGECLSTINFTTSPNSLEVSRDGQSNLILTQGKNVEIYDGNSLQKRQSFEMPCRVNAASFHPSSKEFVCGGEDLLIYKYNYETGDLLESYKGHFGAIHCMAYSPDGELYASGSEDGTVRLWQNTVGRTYGLWRCEDTSTTNGDTPPGNNNSNNGNGNGNHEVKMEI
;
A
#
# COMPACT_ATOMS: atom_id res chain seq x y z
N MET A 1 11.84 -13.83 -3.78
CA MET A 1 13.19 -13.39 -4.12
C MET A 1 14.20 -14.36 -3.54
N ASP A 2 15.25 -14.68 -4.29
CA ASP A 2 16.47 -15.22 -3.69
C ASP A 2 16.94 -14.24 -2.59
N THR A 3 17.42 -14.75 -1.46
CA THR A 3 17.85 -14.02 -0.24
C THR A 3 18.99 -13.01 -0.45
N LYS A 4 19.34 -12.71 -1.70
CA LYS A 4 20.52 -11.96 -2.14
C LYS A 4 20.20 -10.67 -2.90
N ARG A 5 18.93 -10.26 -3.03
CA ARG A 5 18.55 -9.03 -3.75
C ARG A 5 17.62 -8.14 -2.96
N ILE A 6 17.78 -6.83 -3.13
CA ILE A 6 16.89 -5.80 -2.58
C ILE A 6 16.34 -4.96 -3.73
N VAL A 7 15.09 -4.52 -3.61
CA VAL A 7 14.47 -3.53 -4.50
C VAL A 7 14.20 -2.27 -3.69
N SER A 8 14.54 -1.11 -4.25
CA SER A 8 14.21 0.18 -3.67
C SER A 8 13.49 1.06 -4.67
N ALA A 9 12.49 1.81 -4.21
CA ALA A 9 11.82 2.87 -4.95
C ALA A 9 12.21 4.23 -4.34
N SER A 10 12.38 5.26 -5.16
CA SER A 10 12.90 6.57 -4.72
C SER A 10 12.13 7.73 -5.34
N GLU A 11 12.11 8.86 -4.62
CA GLU A 11 11.55 10.14 -5.10
C GLU A 11 12.29 10.68 -6.33
N ASP A 12 13.50 10.21 -6.59
CA ASP A 12 14.24 10.46 -7.83
C ASP A 12 13.58 9.81 -9.07
N LYS A 13 12.42 9.17 -8.87
CA LYS A 13 11.60 8.49 -9.87
C LYS A 13 12.28 7.24 -10.41
N THR A 14 13.14 6.61 -9.63
CA THR A 14 13.79 5.37 -10.00
C THR A 14 13.39 4.22 -9.09
N VAL A 15 13.35 3.02 -9.70
CA VAL A 15 13.34 1.76 -8.97
C VAL A 15 14.62 1.03 -9.30
N LYS A 16 15.32 0.58 -8.27
CA LYS A 16 16.64 -0.05 -8.38
C LYS A 16 16.62 -1.43 -7.77
N ILE A 17 17.33 -2.37 -8.42
CA ILE A 17 17.68 -3.67 -7.85
C ILE A 17 19.13 -3.63 -7.43
N TRP A 18 19.38 -4.13 -6.22
CA TRP A 18 20.69 -4.24 -5.62
C TRP A 18 21.03 -5.69 -5.34
N ASP A 19 22.29 -6.05 -5.51
CA ASP A 19 22.85 -7.27 -4.94
C ASP A 19 23.22 -6.99 -3.48
N ILE A 20 22.79 -7.86 -2.56
CA ILE A 20 23.02 -7.69 -1.12
C ILE A 20 24.49 -7.96 -0.77
N ASP A 21 25.12 -8.93 -1.44
CA ASP A 21 26.45 -9.38 -1.08
C ASP A 21 27.52 -8.39 -1.57
N SER A 22 27.37 -7.86 -2.79
CA SER A 22 28.31 -6.89 -3.37
C SER A 22 27.92 -5.43 -3.14
N GLY A 23 26.65 -5.14 -2.87
CA GLY A 23 26.12 -3.78 -2.80
C GLY A 23 25.97 -3.10 -4.16
N GLU A 24 26.19 -3.83 -5.26
CA GLU A 24 26.12 -3.27 -6.61
C GLU A 24 24.68 -3.05 -7.06
N CYS A 25 24.45 -1.93 -7.76
CA CYS A 25 23.19 -1.69 -8.45
C CYS A 25 23.14 -2.53 -9.73
N LEU A 26 22.34 -3.60 -9.72
CA LEU A 26 22.19 -4.52 -10.85
C LEU A 26 21.32 -3.92 -11.96
N SER A 27 20.29 -3.15 -11.61
CA SER A 27 19.36 -2.58 -12.58
C SER A 27 18.71 -1.30 -12.07
N THR A 28 18.31 -0.42 -12.98
CA THR A 28 17.59 0.82 -12.69
C THR A 28 16.50 1.03 -13.74
N ILE A 29 15.26 1.20 -13.31
CA ILE A 29 14.16 1.69 -14.13
C ILE A 29 13.91 3.15 -13.79
N ASN A 30 13.64 3.97 -14.81
CA ASN A 30 13.21 5.35 -14.64
C ASN A 30 11.71 5.47 -14.89
N PHE A 31 11.03 6.20 -14.02
CA PHE A 31 9.62 6.49 -14.08
C PHE A 31 9.38 7.98 -14.33
N THR A 32 8.21 8.31 -14.86
CA THR A 32 7.84 9.71 -15.14
C THR A 32 7.46 10.48 -13.86
N THR A 33 6.96 9.77 -12.86
CA THR A 33 6.56 10.31 -11.55
C THR A 33 7.01 9.39 -10.41
N SER A 34 7.08 9.93 -9.20
CA SER A 34 7.52 9.18 -8.03
C SER A 34 6.54 8.04 -7.73
N PRO A 35 7.02 6.80 -7.54
CA PRO A 35 6.20 5.75 -6.95
C PRO A 35 5.81 6.15 -5.51
N ASN A 36 4.58 5.86 -5.13
CA ASN A 36 4.07 6.08 -3.77
C ASN A 36 4.33 4.87 -2.85
N SER A 37 4.34 3.66 -3.40
CA SER A 37 4.53 2.40 -2.67
C SER A 37 5.17 1.34 -3.58
N LEU A 38 5.95 0.45 -2.97
CA LEU A 38 6.61 -0.70 -3.61
C LEU A 38 6.49 -1.93 -2.68
N GLU A 39 5.94 -3.04 -3.19
CA GLU A 39 6.00 -4.34 -2.49
C GLU A 39 6.45 -5.47 -3.43
N VAL A 40 7.14 -6.45 -2.85
CA VAL A 40 7.56 -7.69 -3.52
C VAL A 40 6.59 -8.82 -3.14
N SER A 41 6.10 -9.55 -4.14
CA SER A 41 5.30 -10.75 -3.91
C SER A 41 6.12 -11.85 -3.23
N ARG A 42 5.47 -12.53 -2.27
CA ARG A 42 6.04 -13.65 -1.51
C ARG A 42 5.72 -15.02 -2.16
N ASP A 43 4.96 -15.03 -3.24
CA ASP A 43 4.46 -16.22 -3.98
C ASP A 43 5.52 -17.07 -4.69
N GLY A 44 6.82 -16.74 -4.53
CA GLY A 44 7.93 -17.40 -5.23
C GLY A 44 8.16 -16.94 -6.67
N GLN A 45 7.21 -16.23 -7.30
CA GLN A 45 7.37 -15.62 -8.63
C GLN A 45 8.14 -14.29 -8.57
N SER A 46 8.30 -13.71 -7.38
CA SER A 46 9.04 -12.47 -7.16
C SER A 46 8.49 -11.31 -8.00
N ASN A 47 7.17 -11.16 -8.09
CA ASN A 47 6.55 -9.99 -8.73
C ASN A 47 6.76 -8.72 -7.90
N LEU A 48 6.77 -7.55 -8.53
CA LEU A 48 6.78 -6.25 -7.86
C LEU A 48 5.49 -5.51 -8.16
N ILE A 49 4.90 -4.87 -7.16
CA ILE A 49 3.76 -3.97 -7.31
C ILE A 49 4.23 -2.56 -7.02
N LEU A 50 3.89 -1.64 -7.91
CA LEU A 50 4.27 -0.24 -7.86
C LEU A 50 3.03 0.61 -8.05
N THR A 51 2.85 1.60 -7.19
CA THR A 51 1.74 2.54 -7.31
C THR A 51 2.24 3.90 -7.77
N GLN A 52 1.68 4.42 -8.85
CA GLN A 52 2.09 5.68 -9.46
C GLN A 52 0.87 6.52 -9.84
N GLY A 53 0.55 7.56 -9.07
CA GLY A 53 -0.64 8.36 -9.33
C GLY A 53 -1.89 7.48 -9.27
N LYS A 54 -2.63 7.35 -10.37
CA LYS A 54 -3.78 6.44 -10.48
C LYS A 54 -3.42 5.01 -10.88
N ASN A 55 -2.17 4.77 -11.25
CA ASN A 55 -1.77 3.49 -11.81
C ASN A 55 -1.26 2.55 -10.73
N VAL A 56 -1.61 1.29 -10.87
CA VAL A 56 -0.94 0.17 -10.20
C VAL A 56 -0.26 -0.64 -11.30
N GLU A 57 1.06 -0.73 -11.25
CA GLU A 57 1.85 -1.46 -12.23
C GLU A 57 2.51 -2.67 -11.57
N ILE A 58 2.53 -3.78 -12.30
CA ILE A 58 3.17 -5.02 -11.86
C ILE A 58 4.34 -5.34 -12.77
N TYR A 59 5.46 -5.64 -12.15
CA TYR A 59 6.71 -5.98 -12.81
C TYR A 59 7.18 -7.37 -12.41
N ASP A 60 7.93 -8.01 -13.31
CA ASP A 60 8.74 -9.17 -12.95
C ASP A 60 9.93 -8.70 -12.10
N GLY A 61 10.08 -9.18 -10.87
CA GLY A 61 11.11 -8.68 -9.96
C GLY A 61 12.53 -9.18 -10.23
N ASN A 62 12.73 -10.07 -11.21
CA ASN A 62 14.06 -10.48 -11.65
C ASN A 62 14.56 -9.64 -12.82
N SER A 63 13.69 -9.40 -13.81
CA SER A 63 14.01 -8.74 -15.07
C SER A 63 13.55 -7.29 -15.15
N LEU A 64 12.73 -6.84 -14.19
CA LEU A 64 12.12 -5.51 -14.16
C LEU A 64 11.29 -5.19 -15.42
N GLN A 65 10.76 -6.23 -16.07
CA GLN A 65 9.85 -6.05 -17.19
C GLN A 65 8.43 -5.81 -16.68
N LYS A 66 7.75 -4.80 -17.23
CA LYS A 66 6.35 -4.55 -16.90
C LYS A 66 5.50 -5.70 -17.41
N ARG A 67 4.76 -6.35 -16.51
CA ARG A 67 3.82 -7.42 -16.81
C ARG A 67 2.42 -6.88 -17.03
N GLN A 68 1.97 -5.99 -16.15
CA GLN A 68 0.60 -5.51 -16.15
C GLN A 68 0.51 -4.06 -15.67
N SER A 69 -0.52 -3.35 -16.12
CA SER A 69 -0.84 -1.97 -15.70
C SER A 69 -2.33 -1.87 -15.47
N PHE A 70 -2.72 -1.28 -14.35
CA PHE A 70 -4.11 -1.04 -13.97
C PHE A 70 -4.31 0.43 -13.71
N GLU A 71 -5.36 1.01 -14.27
CA GLU A 71 -5.78 2.38 -13.96
C GLU A 71 -6.91 2.32 -12.94
N MET A 72 -6.66 2.86 -11.75
CA MET A 72 -7.64 2.89 -10.68
C MET A 72 -8.57 4.11 -10.80
N PRO A 73 -9.78 4.06 -10.20
CA PRO A 73 -10.71 5.18 -10.21
C PRO A 73 -10.12 6.46 -9.61
N CYS A 74 -9.26 6.31 -8.60
CA CYS A 74 -8.65 7.38 -7.84
C CYS A 74 -7.12 7.23 -7.72
N ARG A 75 -6.47 8.26 -7.18
CA ARG A 75 -5.04 8.24 -6.89
C ARG A 75 -4.76 7.22 -5.79
N VAL A 76 -3.86 6.29 -6.08
CA VAL A 76 -3.48 5.17 -5.22
C VAL A 76 -2.29 5.58 -4.39
N ASN A 77 -2.43 5.47 -3.08
CA ASN A 77 -1.33 5.76 -2.15
C ASN A 77 -0.60 4.48 -1.77
N ALA A 78 -1.32 3.37 -1.62
CA ALA A 78 -0.74 2.10 -1.24
C ALA A 78 -1.41 0.93 -1.97
N ALA A 79 -0.62 -0.10 -2.24
CA ALA A 79 -1.09 -1.39 -2.69
C ALA A 79 -0.25 -2.49 -2.04
N SER A 80 -0.87 -3.66 -1.84
CA SER A 80 -0.21 -4.80 -1.23
C SER A 80 -0.60 -6.11 -1.91
N PHE A 81 0.39 -6.99 -2.09
CA PHE A 81 0.19 -8.32 -2.66
C PHE A 81 -0.36 -9.29 -1.63
N HIS A 82 -1.31 -10.12 -2.06
CA HIS A 82 -1.60 -11.33 -1.30
C HIS A 82 -0.40 -12.29 -1.38
N PRO A 83 0.04 -12.89 -0.26
CA PRO A 83 1.31 -13.63 -0.21
C PRO A 83 1.33 -14.93 -1.05
N SER A 84 0.17 -15.51 -1.35
CA SER A 84 0.07 -16.83 -2.01
C SER A 84 -0.93 -16.89 -3.16
N SER A 85 -1.67 -15.80 -3.42
CA SER A 85 -2.74 -15.77 -4.44
C SER A 85 -2.40 -14.71 -5.47
N LYS A 86 -3.07 -14.79 -6.62
CA LYS A 86 -2.87 -13.85 -7.74
C LYS A 86 -3.69 -12.57 -7.55
N GLU A 87 -3.69 -12.06 -6.34
CA GLU A 87 -4.52 -10.95 -5.90
C GLU A 87 -3.67 -9.84 -5.29
N PHE A 88 -4.16 -8.62 -5.38
CA PHE A 88 -3.64 -7.51 -4.60
C PHE A 88 -4.79 -6.64 -4.09
N VAL A 89 -4.52 -5.90 -3.03
CA VAL A 89 -5.39 -4.84 -2.54
C VAL A 89 -4.73 -3.50 -2.76
N CYS A 90 -5.53 -2.47 -3.01
CA CYS A 90 -5.05 -1.10 -3.08
C CYS A 90 -6.05 -0.11 -2.48
N GLY A 91 -5.55 1.04 -2.07
CA GLY A 91 -6.32 2.10 -1.44
C GLY A 91 -5.71 3.47 -1.72
N GLY A 92 -6.58 4.48 -1.69
CA GLY A 92 -6.23 5.83 -2.12
C GLY A 92 -7.10 6.92 -1.53
N GLU A 93 -7.28 8.00 -2.29
CA GLU A 93 -8.00 9.20 -1.84
C GLU A 93 -9.54 9.06 -1.85
N ASP A 94 -10.09 8.00 -2.46
CA ASP A 94 -11.54 7.75 -2.55
C ASP A 94 -12.13 6.94 -1.39
N LEU A 95 -11.33 6.72 -0.33
CA LEU A 95 -11.72 6.04 0.92
C LEU A 95 -12.04 4.54 0.74
N LEU A 96 -11.94 4.03 -0.50
CA LEU A 96 -12.26 2.65 -0.84
C LEU A 96 -11.01 1.79 -0.82
N ILE A 97 -11.22 0.53 -0.47
CA ILE A 97 -10.24 -0.52 -0.71
C ILE A 97 -10.72 -1.30 -1.93
N TYR A 98 -9.84 -1.48 -2.90
CA TYR A 98 -10.11 -2.32 -4.05
C TYR A 98 -9.31 -3.60 -3.98
N LYS A 99 -9.92 -4.71 -4.36
CA LYS A 99 -9.27 -6.01 -4.50
C LYS A 99 -9.34 -6.45 -5.95
N TYR A 100 -8.19 -6.76 -6.54
CA TYR A 100 -8.06 -7.14 -7.94
C TYR A 100 -7.40 -8.50 -8.08
N ASN A 101 -7.79 -9.26 -9.11
CA ASN A 101 -6.98 -10.34 -9.64
C ASN A 101 -6.02 -9.76 -10.68
N TYR A 102 -4.70 -9.90 -10.47
CA TYR A 102 -3.76 -9.26 -11.36
C TYR A 102 -3.42 -10.03 -12.65
N GLU A 103 -3.85 -11.28 -12.78
CA GLU A 103 -3.68 -12.03 -14.02
C GLU A 103 -4.82 -11.80 -15.00
N THR A 104 -6.06 -11.79 -14.50
CA THR A 104 -7.23 -11.53 -15.34
C THR A 104 -7.52 -10.04 -15.49
N GLY A 105 -7.11 -9.25 -14.49
CA GLY A 105 -7.40 -7.83 -14.38
C GLY A 105 -8.80 -7.51 -13.88
N ASP A 106 -9.50 -8.53 -13.35
CA ASP A 106 -10.84 -8.36 -12.81
C ASP A 106 -10.80 -7.65 -11.45
N LEU A 107 -11.68 -6.65 -11.29
CA LEU A 107 -12.04 -6.13 -9.98
C LEU A 107 -12.88 -7.20 -9.28
N LEU A 108 -12.34 -7.77 -8.20
CA LEU A 108 -13.04 -8.79 -7.42
C LEU A 108 -14.03 -8.13 -6.47
N GLU A 109 -13.55 -7.17 -5.67
CA GLU A 109 -14.35 -6.52 -4.63
C GLU A 109 -13.91 -5.07 -4.39
N SER A 110 -14.84 -4.26 -3.87
CA SER A 110 -14.57 -2.92 -3.34
C SER A 110 -15.19 -2.76 -1.96
N TYR A 111 -14.38 -2.38 -0.96
CA TYR A 111 -14.81 -2.26 0.41
C TYR A 111 -14.97 -0.79 0.81
N LYS A 112 -16.09 -0.51 1.49
CA LYS A 112 -16.36 0.76 2.16
C LYS A 112 -16.14 0.61 3.65
N GLY A 113 -15.55 1.62 4.28
CA GLY A 113 -15.50 1.68 5.74
C GLY A 113 -14.68 2.83 6.29
N HIS A 114 -13.59 3.21 5.62
CA HIS A 114 -12.83 4.40 5.98
C HIS A 114 -13.59 5.68 5.66
N PHE A 115 -13.29 6.72 6.43
CA PHE A 115 -13.85 8.06 6.28
C PHE A 115 -12.80 9.11 5.86
N GLY A 116 -11.57 8.67 5.59
CA GLY A 116 -10.44 9.48 5.15
C GLY A 116 -9.59 8.72 4.12
N ALA A 117 -8.65 9.42 3.47
CA ALA A 117 -7.77 8.79 2.49
C ALA A 117 -7.02 7.62 3.11
N ILE A 118 -6.81 6.55 2.35
CA ILE A 118 -5.99 5.41 2.78
C ILE A 118 -4.55 5.73 2.39
N HIS A 119 -3.63 5.64 3.34
CA HIS A 119 -2.22 5.97 3.14
C HIS A 119 -1.33 4.74 3.05
N CYS A 120 -1.69 3.67 3.74
CA CYS A 120 -0.88 2.46 3.81
C CYS A 120 -1.77 1.22 3.85
N MET A 121 -1.23 0.11 3.33
CA MET A 121 -1.88 -1.20 3.31
C MET A 121 -0.83 -2.31 3.48
N ALA A 122 -1.21 -3.41 4.11
CA ALA A 122 -0.36 -4.59 4.24
C ALA A 122 -1.20 -5.86 4.38
N TYR A 123 -0.81 -6.94 3.71
CA TYR A 123 -1.34 -8.27 3.97
C TYR A 123 -0.61 -8.96 5.13
N SER A 124 -1.33 -9.78 5.89
CA SER A 124 -0.70 -10.73 6.82
C SER A 124 0.07 -11.80 6.02
N PRO A 125 1.15 -12.39 6.59
CA PRO A 125 1.93 -13.42 5.92
C PRO A 125 1.13 -14.67 5.51
N ASP A 126 0.07 -14.99 6.24
CA ASP A 126 -0.86 -16.09 5.91
C ASP A 126 -1.91 -15.71 4.84
N GLY A 127 -2.06 -14.41 4.54
CA GLY A 127 -3.02 -13.88 3.57
C GLY A 127 -4.47 -13.86 4.06
N GLU A 128 -4.74 -14.24 5.31
CA GLU A 128 -6.10 -14.28 5.85
C GLU A 128 -6.62 -12.88 6.20
N LEU A 129 -5.72 -11.96 6.53
CA LEU A 129 -6.03 -10.59 6.93
C LEU A 129 -5.26 -9.58 6.08
N TYR A 130 -5.80 -8.36 6.01
CA TYR A 130 -5.03 -7.20 5.60
C TYR A 130 -5.37 -5.99 6.50
N ALA A 131 -4.40 -5.12 6.68
CA ALA A 131 -4.51 -3.88 7.42
C ALA A 131 -4.58 -2.68 6.46
N SER A 132 -5.32 -1.65 6.84
CA SER A 132 -5.29 -0.34 6.17
C SER A 132 -5.22 0.78 7.19
N GLY A 133 -4.35 1.75 6.94
CA GLY A 133 -4.21 2.97 7.74
C GLY A 133 -4.75 4.18 6.97
N SER A 134 -5.54 5.01 7.64
CA SER A 134 -6.27 6.11 7.02
C SER A 134 -6.11 7.44 7.74
N GLU A 135 -6.28 8.51 6.98
CA GLU A 135 -6.41 9.89 7.45
C GLU A 135 -7.55 10.08 8.45
N ASP A 136 -8.52 9.15 8.52
CA ASP A 136 -9.58 9.17 9.54
C ASP A 136 -9.10 8.83 10.97
N GLY A 137 -7.78 8.68 11.16
CA GLY A 137 -7.16 8.37 12.44
C GLY A 137 -7.31 6.92 12.86
N THR A 138 -7.72 6.04 11.94
CA THR A 138 -7.96 4.62 12.24
C THR A 138 -7.07 3.68 11.43
N VAL A 139 -6.74 2.57 12.07
CA VAL A 139 -6.22 1.37 11.40
C VAL A 139 -7.31 0.31 11.44
N ARG A 140 -7.61 -0.29 10.29
CA ARG A 140 -8.64 -1.32 10.16
C ARG A 140 -8.04 -2.63 9.72
N LEU A 141 -8.50 -3.71 10.34
CA LEU A 141 -8.21 -5.07 9.93
C LEU A 141 -9.39 -5.66 9.19
N TRP A 142 -9.11 -6.32 8.08
CA TRP A 142 -10.10 -6.86 7.17
C TRP A 142 -9.80 -8.34 6.93
N GLN A 143 -10.84 -9.16 6.89
CA GLN A 143 -10.68 -10.56 6.51
C GLN A 143 -10.69 -10.71 4.98
N ASN A 144 -9.77 -11.49 4.44
CA ASN A 144 -9.58 -11.63 3.00
C ASN A 144 -10.69 -12.45 2.31
N THR A 145 -11.26 -13.44 3.02
CA THR A 145 -12.29 -14.37 2.51
C THR A 145 -13.72 -13.94 2.82
N VAL A 146 -13.88 -13.00 3.75
CA VAL A 146 -15.16 -12.45 4.15
C VAL A 146 -14.93 -10.95 4.23
N GLY A 147 -15.46 -10.18 3.28
CA GLY A 147 -15.34 -8.72 3.18
C GLY A 147 -15.86 -7.88 4.35
N ARG A 148 -15.65 -8.32 5.58
CA ARG A 148 -16.07 -7.71 6.84
C ARG A 148 -14.83 -7.27 7.60
N THR A 149 -14.93 -6.09 8.21
CA THR A 149 -13.93 -5.59 9.15
C THR A 149 -13.86 -6.52 10.36
N TYR A 150 -12.66 -7.04 10.65
CA TYR A 150 -12.39 -7.92 11.79
C TYR A 150 -12.12 -7.13 13.07
N GLY A 151 -11.51 -5.95 12.95
CA GLY A 151 -11.22 -5.06 14.08
C GLY A 151 -11.00 -3.63 13.65
N LEU A 152 -11.37 -2.69 14.51
CA LEU A 152 -11.14 -1.26 14.36
C LEU A 152 -10.23 -0.80 15.49
N TRP A 153 -9.07 -0.25 15.14
CA TRP A 153 -8.15 0.36 16.09
C TRP A 153 -8.10 1.86 15.86
N ARG A 154 -8.27 2.63 16.92
CA ARG A 154 -8.10 4.08 16.92
C ARG A 154 -6.81 4.39 17.67
N CYS A 155 -6.00 5.27 17.11
CA CYS A 155 -4.89 5.84 17.88
C CYS A 155 -5.52 6.69 18.99
N GLU A 156 -5.29 6.34 20.25
CA GLU A 156 -5.61 7.23 21.36
C GLU A 156 -4.57 8.33 21.38
N ASP A 157 -5.02 9.55 21.10
CA ASP A 157 -4.19 10.75 21.14
C ASP A 157 -3.77 10.98 22.60
N THR A 158 -2.54 10.61 22.96
CA THR A 158 -2.01 10.88 24.31
C THR A 158 -1.56 12.34 24.47
N SER A 159 -1.91 13.21 23.52
CA SER A 159 -1.67 14.65 23.60
C SER A 159 -2.97 15.43 23.79
N THR A 160 -3.61 15.31 24.95
CA THR A 160 -4.13 16.46 25.73
C THR A 160 -4.88 16.00 26.99
N THR A 161 -4.44 16.54 28.13
CA THR A 161 -5.17 16.52 29.39
C THR A 161 -6.47 17.33 29.31
N ASN A 162 -7.52 16.77 29.92
CA ASN A 162 -8.71 17.43 30.50
C ASN A 162 -9.75 18.07 29.56
N GLY A 163 -10.98 17.57 29.64
CA GLY A 163 -12.19 18.37 29.52
C GLY A 163 -13.16 17.91 28.44
N ASP A 164 -14.27 17.31 28.87
CA ASP A 164 -15.44 16.98 28.06
C ASP A 164 -15.92 18.16 27.20
N THR A 165 -15.89 18.02 25.88
CA THR A 165 -16.87 18.64 24.97
C THR A 165 -17.01 17.80 23.69
N PRO A 166 -18.23 17.56 23.17
CA PRO A 166 -18.43 16.76 21.96
C PRO A 166 -17.98 17.57 20.72
N PRO A 167 -17.47 16.93 19.65
CA PRO A 167 -16.89 17.67 18.55
C PRO A 167 -18.00 18.32 17.70
N GLY A 168 -18.17 19.62 17.92
CA GLY A 168 -18.67 20.53 16.91
C GLY A 168 -17.65 20.65 15.78
N ASN A 169 -18.17 20.62 14.56
CA ASN A 169 -17.47 20.91 13.31
C ASN A 169 -16.55 22.14 13.44
N ASN A 170 -15.24 21.93 13.44
CA ASN A 170 -14.24 22.99 13.27
C ASN A 170 -13.16 22.54 12.29
N ASN A 171 -13.38 22.97 11.06
CA ASN A 171 -12.39 23.08 10.01
C ASN A 171 -11.20 23.92 10.54
N SER A 172 -10.07 23.27 10.83
CA SER A 172 -8.81 23.97 11.12
C SER A 172 -7.68 23.30 10.35
N ASN A 173 -7.39 23.93 9.23
CA ASN A 173 -6.19 23.77 8.45
C ASN A 173 -4.98 24.21 9.31
N ASN A 174 -4.12 23.28 9.73
CA ASN A 174 -2.71 23.61 9.99
C ASN A 174 -1.84 22.37 10.18
N GLY A 175 -0.78 22.28 9.35
CA GLY A 175 0.31 21.35 9.55
C GLY A 175 0.70 20.61 8.29
N ASN A 176 1.29 21.33 7.33
CA ASN A 176 2.06 20.77 6.22
C ASN A 176 3.28 20.02 6.79
N GLY A 177 3.05 18.81 7.29
CA GLY A 177 4.08 17.86 7.67
C GLY A 177 4.26 16.87 6.54
N ASN A 178 5.02 17.26 5.51
CA ASN A 178 5.59 16.34 4.52
C ASN A 178 6.66 15.45 5.19
N GLY A 179 6.28 14.72 6.23
CA GLY A 179 7.01 13.54 6.66
C GLY A 179 6.43 12.38 5.89
N ASN A 180 7.17 11.81 4.95
CA ASN A 180 6.87 10.47 4.45
C ASN A 180 6.92 9.54 5.66
N HIS A 181 5.75 9.27 6.25
CA HIS A 181 5.59 8.25 7.25
C HIS A 181 5.49 6.93 6.51
N GLU A 182 6.64 6.31 6.26
CA GLU A 182 6.71 4.91 5.89
C GLU A 182 6.24 4.10 7.11
N VAL A 183 4.93 3.92 7.23
CA VAL A 183 4.34 3.06 8.25
C VAL A 183 4.55 1.63 7.77
N LYS A 184 5.58 0.98 8.30
CA LYS A 184 5.76 -0.46 8.16
C LYS A 184 4.65 -1.15 8.96
N MET A 185 3.52 -1.41 8.32
CA MET A 185 2.46 -2.23 8.90
C MET A 185 2.87 -3.70 8.77
N GLU A 186 3.31 -4.28 9.88
CA GLU A 186 3.47 -5.72 10.03
C GLU A 186 2.29 -6.23 10.86
N ILE A 187 1.53 -7.17 10.30
CA ILE A 187 0.52 -7.97 10.99
C ILE A 187 0.99 -9.42 11.05
#